data_AF-A0A8J7SVJ9-F1
#
_entry.id   AF-A0A8J7SVJ9-F1
#
_cell.length_a   1.000
_cell.length_b   1.000
_cell.length_c   1.000
_cell.angle_alpha   90.00
_cell.angle_beta   90.00
_cell.angle_gamma   90.00
#
_symmetry.space_group_name_H-M   'P 1'
#
loop_
_entity.id
_entity.type
_entity.pdbx_description
1 polymer ?
#
loop_
_entity_poly.entity_id
_entity_poly.type
_entity_poly.pdbx_seq_one_letter_code
_entity_poly.pdbx_strand_id
1 'polypeptide(L)'
;MTTPNNQKCEDFIKHLKELNKDKDTTKLFFDLTADEAKALLMTSAHYHNFELPEYINFDNVLNHVQNTVGDRPYTECLHQSIDINRCSGVNIDILLNKDGHYAVRPLTLCNPYLYYFMVRTLCTPEAWQSISQNLSTCQVPHIMAGGLPVVPAKVEKFHNSTIIFNWWRNMEQRSLELAVDYRYMFVTDITNCYGSINPQTIDWALSRRNTQKATDSNHALANDIIKLLHGMQHGHNAGIPQGSTLFDILAEIVLSYA
;
A
#
# COMPACT_ATOMS: atom_id res chain seq x y z
N MET A 1 18.47 7.69 -43.39
CA MET A 1 18.20 6.25 -43.56
C MET A 1 18.52 5.58 -42.23
N THR A 2 17.50 5.17 -41.49
CA THR A 2 17.65 4.35 -40.29
C THR A 2 18.30 3.02 -40.69
N THR A 3 19.28 2.55 -39.91
CA THR A 3 19.92 1.26 -40.17
C THR A 3 18.90 0.13 -39.98
N PRO A 4 19.06 -1.05 -40.63
CA PRO A 4 18.13 -2.17 -40.49
C PRO A 4 17.92 -2.64 -39.03
N ASN A 5 18.90 -2.39 -38.15
CA ASN A 5 18.80 -2.67 -36.73
C ASN A 5 17.90 -1.67 -35.99
N ASN A 6 17.93 -0.39 -36.37
CA ASN A 6 17.06 0.63 -35.79
C ASN A 6 15.59 0.38 -36.16
N GLN A 7 15.31 -0.07 -37.39
CA GLN A 7 13.94 -0.39 -37.80
C GLN A 7 13.34 -1.53 -36.98
N LYS A 8 14.12 -2.59 -36.71
CA LYS A 8 13.67 -3.72 -35.86
C LYS A 8 13.40 -3.29 -34.42
N CYS A 9 14.22 -2.40 -33.86
CA CYS A 9 13.99 -1.84 -32.52
C CYS A 9 12.72 -0.99 -32.48
N GLU A 10 12.50 -0.13 -33.49
CA GLU A 10 11.29 0.69 -33.60
C GLU A 10 10.03 -0.17 -33.75
N ASP A 11 10.08 -1.22 -34.58
CA ASP A 11 8.96 -2.15 -34.76
C ASP A 11 8.64 -2.94 -33.47
N PHE A 12 9.67 -3.36 -32.73
CA PHE A 12 9.52 -4.01 -31.42
C PHE A 12 8.86 -3.10 -30.38
N ILE A 13 9.35 -1.86 -30.26
CA ILE A 13 8.76 -0.85 -29.35
C ILE A 13 7.32 -0.55 -29.74
N LYS A 14 7.03 -0.46 -31.04
CA LYS A 14 5.67 -0.25 -31.54
C LYS A 14 4.74 -1.39 -31.13
N HIS A 15 5.18 -2.64 -31.29
CA HIS A 15 4.38 -3.81 -30.92
C HIS A 15 4.13 -3.90 -29.41
N LEU A 16 5.15 -3.58 -28.59
CA LEU A 16 4.99 -3.48 -27.13
C LEU A 16 4.00 -2.37 -26.73
N LYS A 17 4.02 -1.23 -27.41
CA LYS A 17 3.06 -0.13 -27.19
C LYS A 17 1.64 -0.51 -27.62
N GLU A 18 1.48 -1.27 -28.70
CA GLU A 18 0.17 -1.80 -29.14
C GLU A 18 -0.39 -2.81 -28.13
N LEU A 19 0.44 -3.70 -27.59
CA LEU A 19 0.06 -4.62 -26.50
C LEU A 19 -0.33 -3.88 -25.21
N ASN A 20 0.23 -2.69 -24.98
CA ASN A 20 -0.05 -1.84 -23.82
C ASN A 20 -1.07 -0.73 -24.08
N LYS A 21 -1.82 -0.77 -25.18
CA LYS A 21 -2.74 0.30 -25.55
C LYS A 21 -3.88 0.52 -24.54
N ASP A 22 -4.24 -0.49 -23.77
CA ASP A 22 -5.27 -0.43 -22.72
C ASP A 22 -4.76 0.15 -21.38
N LYS A 23 -3.51 0.66 -21.33
CA LYS A 23 -2.87 1.26 -20.14
C LYS A 23 -3.69 2.41 -19.53
N ASP A 24 -4.56 3.04 -20.31
CA ASP A 24 -5.18 4.33 -20.00
C ASP A 24 -6.42 4.30 -19.08
N THR A 25 -6.72 3.15 -18.46
CA THR A 25 -7.94 2.99 -17.63
C THR A 25 -7.70 2.56 -16.18
N THR A 26 -6.45 2.28 -15.79
CA THR A 26 -6.14 1.85 -14.41
C THR A 26 -5.91 3.07 -13.53
N LYS A 27 -6.89 3.41 -12.67
CA LYS A 27 -6.75 4.48 -11.68
C LYS A 27 -5.84 4.03 -10.54
N LEU A 28 -4.93 4.90 -10.11
CA LEU A 28 -4.18 4.67 -8.87
C LEU A 28 -5.09 4.95 -7.68
N PHE A 29 -4.80 4.30 -6.56
CA PHE A 29 -5.53 4.52 -5.32
C PHE A 29 -5.42 5.99 -4.84
N PHE A 30 -4.28 6.62 -5.09
CA PHE A 30 -4.02 8.03 -4.73
C PHE A 30 -4.66 9.06 -5.66
N ASP A 31 -5.27 8.63 -6.78
CA ASP A 31 -6.07 9.50 -7.66
C ASP A 31 -7.50 9.71 -7.12
N LEU A 32 -7.88 8.97 -6.07
CA LEU A 32 -9.19 9.04 -5.44
C LEU A 32 -9.31 10.22 -4.49
N THR A 33 -10.54 10.68 -4.28
CA THR A 33 -10.88 11.55 -3.15
C THR A 33 -10.77 10.79 -1.82
N ALA A 34 -10.68 11.52 -0.71
CA ALA A 34 -10.63 10.92 0.62
C ALA A 34 -11.86 10.02 0.91
N ASP A 35 -13.05 10.44 0.49
CA ASP A 35 -14.28 9.67 0.66
C ASP A 35 -14.31 8.40 -0.20
N GLU A 36 -13.86 8.47 -1.45
CA GLU A 36 -13.74 7.30 -2.33
C GLU A 36 -12.71 6.30 -1.79
N ALA A 37 -11.56 6.79 -1.32
CA ALA A 37 -10.52 5.98 -0.69
C ALA A 37 -11.04 5.27 0.57
N LYS A 38 -11.73 6.01 1.44
CA LYS A 38 -12.40 5.45 2.63
C LYS A 38 -13.40 4.37 2.26
N ALA A 39 -14.28 4.65 1.29
CA ALA A 39 -15.30 3.71 0.86
C ALA A 39 -14.68 2.40 0.35
N LEU A 40 -13.60 2.47 -0.42
CA LEU A 40 -12.88 1.28 -0.91
C LEU A 40 -12.16 0.54 0.21
N LEU A 41 -11.42 1.22 1.09
CA LEU A 41 -10.73 0.59 2.22
C LEU A 41 -11.72 -0.10 3.18
N MET A 42 -12.98 0.34 3.23
CA MET A 42 -14.05 -0.27 4.02
C MET A 42 -14.79 -1.41 3.32
N THR A 43 -14.21 -1.99 2.27
CA THR A 43 -14.67 -3.23 1.64
C THR A 43 -13.80 -4.42 2.03
N SER A 44 -14.38 -5.63 2.04
CA SER A 44 -13.69 -6.88 2.31
C SER A 44 -12.47 -7.06 1.39
N ALA A 45 -12.59 -6.67 0.12
CA ALA A 45 -11.53 -6.82 -0.89
C ALA A 45 -10.28 -5.96 -0.63
N HIS A 46 -10.39 -4.89 0.18
CA HIS A 46 -9.25 -4.04 0.55
C HIS A 46 -8.83 -4.23 2.01
N TYR A 47 -9.75 -4.74 2.84
CA TYR A 47 -9.46 -5.14 4.21
C TYR A 47 -8.46 -6.29 4.30
N HIS A 48 -8.49 -7.20 3.34
CA HIS A 48 -7.42 -8.18 3.14
C HIS A 48 -7.06 -8.31 1.65
N ASN A 49 -5.79 -8.53 1.32
CA ASN A 49 -5.31 -8.71 -0.06
C ASN A 49 -4.91 -10.14 -0.39
N PHE A 50 -5.02 -11.08 0.55
CA PHE A 50 -4.76 -12.51 0.35
C PHE A 50 -6.03 -13.32 0.08
N GLU A 51 -5.88 -14.46 -0.58
CA GLU A 51 -6.99 -15.34 -0.94
C GLU A 51 -7.62 -16.02 0.28
N LEU A 52 -8.95 -15.95 0.37
CA LEU A 52 -9.78 -16.62 1.35
C LEU A 52 -10.95 -17.31 0.63
N PRO A 53 -11.58 -18.35 1.22
CA PRO A 53 -12.78 -18.94 0.66
C PRO A 53 -13.88 -17.91 0.40
N GLU A 54 -14.61 -18.04 -0.72
CA GLU A 54 -15.61 -17.05 -1.19
C GLU A 54 -16.71 -16.71 -0.17
N TYR A 55 -17.00 -17.62 0.77
CA TYR A 55 -17.99 -17.40 1.81
C TYR A 55 -17.48 -16.54 2.98
N ILE A 56 -16.18 -16.23 3.03
CA ILE A 56 -15.61 -15.30 4.00
C ILE A 56 -15.67 -13.90 3.40
N ASN A 57 -16.52 -13.05 3.97
CA ASN A 57 -16.68 -11.66 3.58
C ASN A 57 -16.79 -10.79 4.85
N PHE A 58 -16.01 -9.72 4.89
CA PHE A 58 -15.92 -8.81 6.04
C PHE A 58 -16.77 -7.54 5.90
N ASP A 59 -17.50 -7.33 4.80
CA ASP A 59 -18.30 -6.12 4.58
C ASP A 59 -19.29 -5.88 5.72
N ASN A 60 -19.98 -6.92 6.19
CA ASN A 60 -20.90 -6.80 7.32
C ASN A 60 -20.21 -6.43 8.63
N VAL A 61 -19.01 -6.95 8.87
CA VAL A 61 -18.21 -6.65 10.07
C VAL A 61 -17.73 -5.20 10.00
N LEU A 62 -17.19 -4.78 8.86
CA LEU A 62 -16.70 -3.42 8.62
C LEU A 62 -17.83 -2.40 8.72
N ASN A 63 -18.99 -2.68 8.14
CA ASN A 63 -20.19 -1.84 8.28
C ASN A 63 -20.66 -1.75 9.73
N HIS A 64 -20.66 -2.87 10.47
CA HIS A 64 -21.01 -2.87 11.89
C HIS A 64 -20.06 -2.01 12.72
N VAL A 65 -18.74 -2.15 12.50
CA VAL A 65 -17.72 -1.36 13.19
C VAL A 65 -17.88 0.13 12.87
N GLN A 66 -18.03 0.48 11.59
CA GLN A 66 -18.25 1.85 11.16
C GLN A 66 -19.47 2.48 11.82
N ASN A 67 -20.60 1.79 11.83
CA ASN A 67 -21.84 2.28 12.45
C ASN A 67 -21.74 2.35 13.97
N THR A 68 -21.00 1.43 14.58
CA THR A 68 -20.80 1.41 16.03
C THR A 68 -19.89 2.54 16.47
N VAL A 69 -18.70 2.64 15.89
CA VAL A 69 -17.69 3.63 16.27
C VAL A 69 -18.10 5.03 15.82
N GLY A 70 -18.56 5.19 14.58
CA GLY A 70 -18.87 6.48 13.99
C GLY A 70 -17.69 7.44 14.10
N ASP A 71 -17.97 8.68 14.51
CA ASP A 71 -16.97 9.72 14.67
C ASP A 71 -16.30 9.76 16.05
N ARG A 72 -16.65 8.83 16.95
CA ARG A 72 -16.13 8.81 18.32
C ARG A 72 -14.59 8.77 18.32
N PRO A 73 -13.92 9.57 19.18
CA PRO A 73 -12.47 9.52 19.31
C PRO A 73 -11.96 8.15 19.74
N TYR A 74 -10.78 7.78 19.25
CA TYR A 74 -10.09 6.53 19.62
C TYR A 74 -10.00 6.33 21.14
N THR A 75 -9.65 7.41 21.86
CA THR A 75 -9.49 7.39 23.33
C THR A 75 -10.79 7.12 24.09
N GLU A 76 -11.94 7.46 23.53
CA GLU A 76 -13.24 7.21 24.15
C GLU A 76 -13.76 5.79 23.92
N CYS A 77 -13.22 5.11 22.90
CA CYS A 77 -13.61 3.75 22.55
C CYS A 77 -12.80 2.68 23.31
N LEU A 78 -11.71 3.08 23.98
CA LEU A 78 -10.93 2.20 24.84
C LEU A 78 -11.47 2.21 26.26
N HIS A 79 -11.58 1.03 26.87
CA HIS A 79 -11.91 0.93 28.28
C HIS A 79 -10.75 1.49 29.12
N GLN A 80 -11.06 2.33 30.12
CA GLN A 80 -10.04 3.08 30.89
C GLN A 80 -9.00 2.18 31.59
N SER A 81 -9.35 0.93 31.87
CA SER A 81 -8.45 -0.03 32.52
C SER A 81 -7.57 -0.84 31.55
N ILE A 82 -7.72 -0.66 30.24
CA ILE A 82 -7.03 -1.44 29.21
C ILE A 82 -6.01 -0.56 28.51
N ASP A 83 -4.74 -0.95 28.61
CA ASP A 83 -3.67 -0.45 27.75
C ASP A 83 -3.56 -1.36 26.54
N ILE A 84 -4.07 -0.89 25.40
CA ILE A 84 -4.05 -1.62 24.12
C ILE A 84 -2.64 -2.02 23.68
N ASN A 85 -1.62 -1.25 24.07
CA ASN A 85 -0.22 -1.56 23.75
C ASN A 85 0.29 -2.78 24.52
N ARG A 86 -0.44 -3.26 25.53
CA ARG A 86 -0.13 -4.48 26.30
C ARG A 86 -1.04 -5.65 25.96
N CYS A 87 -1.94 -5.49 25.00
CA CYS A 87 -2.85 -6.55 24.57
C CYS A 87 -2.18 -7.40 23.48
N SER A 88 -1.90 -8.66 23.78
CA SER A 88 -1.37 -9.62 22.79
C SER A 88 -2.51 -10.19 21.95
N GLY A 89 -2.24 -10.54 20.69
CA GLY A 89 -3.22 -11.21 19.83
C GLY A 89 -4.40 -10.33 19.43
N VAL A 90 -4.19 -9.00 19.33
CA VAL A 90 -5.20 -8.04 18.88
C VAL A 90 -5.59 -8.29 17.42
N ASN A 91 -4.62 -8.71 16.60
CA ASN A 91 -4.81 -9.16 15.23
C ASN A 91 -4.72 -10.69 15.13
N ILE A 92 -5.15 -11.24 14.00
CA ILE A 92 -4.97 -12.65 13.65
C ILE A 92 -3.83 -12.76 12.64
N ASP A 93 -2.78 -13.51 12.98
CA ASP A 93 -1.68 -13.79 12.07
C ASP A 93 -1.86 -15.16 11.39
N ILE A 94 -1.69 -15.15 10.07
CA ILE A 94 -1.75 -16.31 9.17
C ILE A 94 -0.36 -16.50 8.59
N LEU A 95 0.27 -17.64 8.87
CA LEU A 95 1.61 -17.94 8.37
C LEU A 95 1.51 -18.71 7.05
N LEU A 96 1.93 -18.07 5.96
CA LEU A 96 2.06 -18.73 4.67
C LEU A 96 3.47 -19.28 4.49
N ASN A 97 3.60 -20.41 3.78
CA ASN A 97 4.89 -20.91 3.35
C ASN A 97 5.45 -19.96 2.27
N LYS A 98 6.67 -19.46 2.47
CA LYS A 98 7.32 -18.54 1.53
C LYS A 98 8.20 -19.29 0.53
N ASP A 99 9.16 -20.08 1.04
CA ASP A 99 10.24 -20.69 0.23
C ASP A 99 10.63 -22.12 0.67
N GLY A 100 9.79 -22.83 1.43
CA GLY A 100 10.07 -24.19 1.93
C GLY A 100 10.34 -24.28 3.45
N HIS A 101 11.14 -25.27 3.89
CA HIS A 101 11.17 -25.81 5.27
C HIS A 101 11.33 -24.81 6.44
N TYR A 102 11.84 -23.59 6.23
CA TYR A 102 12.17 -22.67 7.33
C TYR A 102 11.75 -21.20 7.13
N ALA A 103 11.12 -20.85 6.00
CA ALA A 103 10.75 -19.46 5.71
C ALA A 103 9.22 -19.31 5.64
N VAL A 104 8.68 -18.47 6.52
CA VAL A 104 7.26 -18.12 6.56
C VAL A 104 7.04 -16.66 6.20
N ARG A 105 5.92 -16.38 5.54
CA ARG A 105 5.41 -15.04 5.30
C ARG A 105 4.20 -14.81 6.21
N PRO A 106 4.30 -13.96 7.24
CA PRO A 106 3.16 -13.61 8.06
C PRO A 106 2.23 -12.68 7.28
N LEU A 107 0.94 -13.00 7.28
CA LEU A 107 -0.14 -12.12 6.86
C LEU A 107 -1.00 -11.83 8.08
N THR A 108 -1.37 -10.58 8.26
CA THR A 108 -2.11 -10.12 9.43
C THR A 108 -3.49 -9.68 8.99
N LEU A 109 -4.50 -10.39 9.48
CA LEU A 109 -5.87 -9.90 9.48
C LEU A 109 -6.02 -8.97 10.69
N CYS A 110 -6.00 -7.66 10.42
CA CYS A 110 -6.02 -6.62 11.45
C CYS A 110 -7.28 -6.71 12.32
N ASN A 111 -7.27 -6.12 13.52
CA ASN A 111 -8.50 -5.92 14.27
C ASN A 111 -9.43 -4.94 13.53
N PRO A 112 -10.70 -5.29 13.24
CA PRO A 112 -11.62 -4.42 12.50
C PRO A 112 -11.78 -3.01 13.10
N TYR A 113 -11.75 -2.87 14.42
CA TYR A 113 -11.88 -1.58 15.08
C TYR A 113 -10.62 -0.71 14.89
N LEU A 114 -9.44 -1.28 15.12
CA LEU A 114 -8.18 -0.55 14.90
C LEU A 114 -7.98 -0.21 13.42
N TYR A 115 -8.36 -1.13 12.53
CA TYR A 115 -8.38 -0.89 11.09
C TYR A 115 -9.26 0.30 10.74
N TYR A 116 -10.50 0.36 11.25
CA TYR A 116 -11.40 1.48 11.00
C TYR A 116 -10.85 2.82 11.52
N PHE A 117 -10.23 2.84 12.69
CA PHE A 117 -9.56 4.05 13.19
C PHE A 117 -8.45 4.50 12.25
N MET A 118 -7.63 3.58 11.75
CA MET A 118 -6.57 3.90 10.79
C MET A 118 -7.14 4.44 9.47
N VAL A 119 -8.19 3.81 8.94
CA VAL A 119 -8.89 4.32 7.74
C VAL A 119 -9.41 5.74 7.97
N ARG A 120 -10.04 6.03 9.11
CA ARG A 120 -10.51 7.38 9.44
C ARG A 120 -9.38 8.40 9.54
N THR A 121 -8.24 8.01 10.13
CA THR A 121 -7.06 8.87 10.26
C THR A 121 -6.45 9.20 8.90
N LEU A 122 -6.35 8.21 8.00
CA LEU A 122 -5.77 8.41 6.67
C LEU A 122 -6.70 9.17 5.73
N CYS A 123 -8.01 8.90 5.80
CA CYS A 123 -8.99 9.38 4.84
C CYS A 123 -9.80 10.60 5.33
N THR A 124 -9.20 11.50 6.10
CA THR A 124 -9.73 12.88 6.18
C THR A 124 -9.27 13.67 4.96
N PRO A 125 -10.01 14.71 4.51
CA PRO A 125 -9.59 15.53 3.37
C PRO A 125 -8.16 16.09 3.52
N GLU A 126 -7.80 16.55 4.72
CA GLU A 126 -6.50 17.13 5.02
C GLU A 126 -5.40 16.07 5.04
N ALA A 127 -5.65 14.92 5.67
CA ALA A 127 -4.68 13.83 5.75
C ALA A 127 -4.43 13.21 4.37
N TRP A 128 -5.50 12.94 3.62
CA TRP A 128 -5.41 12.37 2.29
C TRP A 128 -4.69 13.30 1.32
N GLN A 129 -5.01 14.61 1.36
CA GLN A 129 -4.28 15.61 0.58
C GLN A 129 -2.80 15.63 0.94
N SER A 130 -2.46 15.57 2.23
CA SER A 130 -1.07 15.56 2.70
C SER A 130 -0.30 14.33 2.21
N ILE A 131 -0.93 13.15 2.21
CA ILE A 131 -0.36 11.90 1.71
C ILE A 131 -0.14 11.98 0.19
N SER A 132 -1.15 12.37 -0.58
CA SER A 132 -1.02 12.49 -2.04
C SER A 132 -0.01 13.56 -2.47
N GLN A 133 0.06 14.67 -1.75
CA GLN A 133 1.11 15.68 -1.94
C GLN A 133 2.49 15.15 -1.59
N ASN A 134 2.62 14.35 -0.54
CA ASN A 134 3.90 13.74 -0.17
C ASN A 134 4.42 12.84 -1.30
N LEU A 135 3.60 11.92 -1.78
CA LEU A 135 3.96 10.99 -2.86
C LEU A 135 4.36 11.74 -4.14
N SER A 136 3.54 12.68 -4.60
CA SER A 136 3.85 13.49 -5.80
C SER A 136 5.12 14.33 -5.62
N THR A 137 5.40 14.81 -4.41
CA THR A 137 6.59 15.61 -4.11
C THR A 137 7.88 14.79 -4.15
N CYS A 138 7.80 13.51 -3.81
CA CYS A 138 8.90 12.56 -3.80
C CYS A 138 9.17 11.91 -5.17
N GLN A 139 8.25 12.05 -6.14
CA GLN A 139 8.48 11.54 -7.49
C GLN A 139 9.67 12.23 -8.19
N VAL A 140 10.51 11.43 -8.85
CA VAL A 140 11.63 11.90 -9.66
C VAL A 140 11.58 11.26 -11.06
N PRO A 141 12.08 11.93 -12.12
CA PRO A 141 11.86 11.48 -13.50
C PRO A 141 12.43 10.10 -13.88
N HIS A 142 13.43 9.62 -13.13
CA HIS A 142 14.16 8.40 -13.42
C HIS A 142 13.75 7.22 -12.51
N ILE A 143 12.79 7.40 -11.62
CA ILE A 143 12.25 6.35 -10.75
C ILE A 143 10.78 6.15 -11.08
N MET A 144 10.39 4.89 -11.28
CA MET A 144 9.01 4.50 -11.52
C MET A 144 8.51 3.63 -10.38
N ALA A 145 7.46 4.07 -9.69
CA ALA A 145 6.80 3.31 -8.64
C ALA A 145 5.80 2.31 -9.24
N GLY A 146 6.29 1.13 -9.64
CA GLY A 146 5.46 0.08 -10.25
C GLY A 146 4.52 -0.67 -9.29
N GLY A 147 4.72 -0.49 -7.98
CA GLY A 147 4.01 -1.17 -6.90
C GLY A 147 2.81 -0.42 -6.32
N LEU A 148 2.54 0.82 -6.78
CA LEU A 148 1.44 1.63 -6.25
C LEU A 148 0.10 0.88 -6.35
N PRO A 149 -0.71 0.85 -5.28
CA PRO A 149 -2.02 0.23 -5.31
C PRO A 149 -2.91 0.80 -6.42
N VAL A 150 -3.57 -0.09 -7.15
CA VAL A 150 -4.45 0.23 -8.27
C VAL A 150 -5.89 -0.13 -7.93
N VAL A 151 -6.83 0.65 -8.47
CA VAL A 151 -8.26 0.39 -8.29
C VAL A 151 -8.77 -0.43 -9.48
N PRO A 152 -9.34 -1.63 -9.26
CA PRO A 152 -9.94 -2.41 -10.33
C PRO A 152 -11.11 -1.64 -10.98
N ALA A 153 -11.10 -1.53 -12.30
CA ALA A 153 -12.16 -0.82 -13.04
C ALA A 153 -13.51 -1.58 -13.04
N LYS A 154 -13.48 -2.89 -12.77
CA LYS A 154 -14.63 -3.81 -12.78
C LYS A 154 -14.40 -4.89 -11.73
N VAL A 155 -15.49 -5.57 -11.34
CA VAL A 155 -15.39 -6.80 -10.54
C VAL A 155 -14.53 -7.81 -11.28
N GLU A 156 -13.48 -8.27 -10.62
CA GLU A 156 -12.51 -9.17 -11.20
C GLU A 156 -13.04 -10.61 -11.20
N LYS A 157 -12.76 -11.37 -12.26
CA LYS A 157 -13.09 -12.80 -12.30
C LYS A 157 -12.14 -13.64 -11.45
N PHE A 158 -10.91 -13.17 -11.27
CA PHE A 158 -9.87 -13.79 -10.45
C PHE A 158 -9.31 -12.73 -9.50
N HIS A 159 -9.08 -13.12 -8.24
CA HIS A 159 -8.59 -12.24 -7.18
C HIS A 159 -7.28 -11.52 -7.61
N ASN A 160 -7.21 -10.21 -7.38
CA ASN A 160 -6.04 -9.36 -7.66
C ASN A 160 -5.55 -9.33 -9.12
N SER A 161 -6.39 -9.66 -10.10
CA SER A 161 -5.98 -9.70 -11.52
C SER A 161 -5.35 -8.37 -11.99
N THR A 162 -5.97 -7.25 -11.65
CA THR A 162 -5.53 -5.90 -12.04
C THR A 162 -4.19 -5.57 -11.43
N ILE A 163 -3.95 -5.96 -10.17
CA ILE A 163 -2.67 -5.76 -9.49
C ILE A 163 -1.58 -6.59 -10.16
N ILE A 164 -1.85 -7.87 -10.43
CA ILE A 164 -0.92 -8.79 -11.12
C ILE A 164 -0.55 -8.24 -12.49
N PHE A 165 -1.54 -7.84 -13.29
CA PHE A 165 -1.28 -7.24 -14.60
C PHE A 165 -0.57 -5.89 -14.51
N ASN A 166 -0.84 -5.08 -13.48
CA ASN A 166 -0.11 -3.85 -13.25
C ASN A 166 1.38 -4.11 -13.00
N TRP A 167 1.70 -5.04 -12.10
CA TRP A 167 3.08 -5.44 -11.83
C TRP A 167 3.76 -6.01 -13.08
N TRP A 168 3.10 -6.95 -13.77
CA TRP A 168 3.64 -7.57 -14.98
C TRP A 168 3.97 -6.54 -16.07
N ARG A 169 3.10 -5.56 -16.27
CA ARG A 169 3.34 -4.46 -17.21
C ARG A 169 4.49 -3.56 -16.77
N ASN A 170 4.47 -3.11 -15.51
CA ASN A 170 5.41 -2.10 -15.00
C ASN A 170 6.80 -2.66 -14.69
N MET A 171 6.91 -3.97 -14.44
CA MET A 171 8.18 -4.64 -14.18
C MET A 171 8.63 -5.46 -15.41
N GLU A 172 7.93 -6.54 -15.74
CA GLU A 172 8.40 -7.47 -16.79
C GLU A 172 8.44 -6.79 -18.16
N GLN A 173 7.32 -6.26 -18.65
CA GLN A 173 7.29 -5.65 -19.98
C GLN A 173 8.16 -4.39 -20.07
N ARG A 174 8.16 -3.56 -19.03
CA ARG A 174 9.01 -2.37 -19.00
C ARG A 174 10.49 -2.71 -19.02
N SER A 175 10.91 -3.77 -18.35
CA SER A 175 12.30 -4.24 -18.40
C SER A 175 12.72 -4.65 -19.83
N LEU A 176 11.82 -5.30 -20.58
CA LEU A 176 12.06 -5.66 -21.99
C LEU A 176 12.14 -4.44 -22.90
N GLU A 177 11.31 -3.42 -22.68
CA GLU A 177 11.38 -2.16 -23.42
C GLU A 177 12.73 -1.47 -23.17
N LEU A 178 13.16 -1.39 -21.91
CA LEU A 178 14.43 -0.77 -21.53
C LEU A 178 15.65 -1.57 -22.00
N ALA A 179 15.53 -2.88 -22.21
CA ALA A 179 16.63 -3.71 -22.71
C ALA A 179 17.10 -3.32 -24.14
N VAL A 180 16.29 -2.55 -24.87
CA VAL A 180 16.69 -1.97 -26.16
C VAL A 180 17.73 -0.86 -25.99
N ASP A 181 17.57 -0.03 -24.95
CA ASP A 181 18.42 1.14 -24.69
C ASP A 181 19.58 0.81 -23.73
N TYR A 182 19.38 -0.17 -22.84
CA TYR A 182 20.30 -0.50 -21.75
C TYR A 182 20.79 -1.95 -21.84
N ARG A 183 22.11 -2.13 -21.77
CA ARG A 183 22.76 -3.45 -21.85
C ARG A 183 22.73 -4.23 -20.53
N TYR A 184 22.60 -3.53 -19.40
CA TYR A 184 22.72 -4.12 -18.07
C TYR A 184 21.49 -3.80 -17.23
N MET A 185 21.03 -4.79 -16.47
CA MET A 185 19.97 -4.66 -15.48
C MET A 185 20.50 -5.17 -14.14
N PHE A 186 20.39 -4.34 -13.12
CA PHE A 186 20.66 -4.73 -11.74
C PHE A 186 19.33 -4.96 -11.04
N VAL A 187 19.22 -6.08 -10.34
CA VAL A 187 18.01 -6.46 -9.59
C VAL A 187 18.40 -6.65 -8.13
N THR A 188 17.63 -6.03 -7.25
CA THR A 188 17.79 -6.12 -5.80
C THR A 188 16.42 -6.36 -5.16
N ASP A 189 16.38 -7.12 -4.08
CA ASP A 189 15.16 -7.41 -3.32
C ASP A 189 15.29 -6.91 -1.88
N ILE A 190 14.23 -6.30 -1.35
CA ILE A 190 14.17 -5.85 0.05
C ILE A 190 13.62 -7.01 0.88
N THR A 191 14.49 -7.67 1.64
CA THR A 191 14.08 -8.74 2.53
C THR A 191 13.17 -8.21 3.63
N ASN A 192 12.01 -8.85 3.81
CA ASN A 192 11.04 -8.53 4.87
C ASN A 192 10.66 -7.03 4.91
N CYS A 193 10.27 -6.45 3.77
CA CYS A 193 9.94 -5.03 3.66
C CYS A 193 8.98 -4.55 4.78
N TYR A 194 7.77 -5.11 4.86
CA TYR A 194 6.76 -4.75 5.86
C TYR A 194 7.28 -4.90 7.29
N GLY A 195 7.90 -6.03 7.63
CA GLY A 195 8.42 -6.29 8.98
C GLY A 195 9.66 -5.47 9.34
N SER A 196 10.32 -4.84 8.38
CA SER A 196 11.53 -4.01 8.60
C SER A 196 11.24 -2.51 8.66
N ILE A 197 10.02 -2.08 8.31
CA ILE A 197 9.60 -0.69 8.46
C ILE A 197 9.52 -0.35 9.95
N ASN A 198 10.35 0.57 10.44
CA ASN A 198 10.18 1.13 11.77
C ASN A 198 9.04 2.16 11.72
N PRO A 199 7.97 2.06 12.54
CA PRO A 199 6.86 3.01 12.49
C PRO A 199 7.30 4.49 12.51
N GLN A 200 8.40 4.84 13.17
CA GLN A 200 8.94 6.21 13.16
C GLN A 200 9.37 6.71 11.77
N THR A 201 9.71 5.81 10.82
CA THR A 201 10.07 6.23 9.45
C THR A 201 8.87 6.77 8.69
N ILE A 202 7.63 6.46 9.10
CA ILE A 202 6.41 7.06 8.53
C ILE A 202 6.41 8.57 8.79
N ASP A 203 6.81 8.99 9.99
CA ASP A 203 6.98 10.41 10.31
C ASP A 203 8.06 11.07 9.46
N TRP A 204 9.20 10.42 9.29
CA TRP A 204 10.28 10.94 8.46
C TRP A 204 9.87 11.06 6.99
N ALA A 205 9.12 10.10 6.48
CA ALA A 205 8.60 10.11 5.12
C ALA A 205 7.57 11.23 4.92
N LEU A 206 6.57 11.32 5.79
CA LEU A 206 5.53 12.34 5.72
C LEU A 206 6.07 13.77 5.89
N SER A 207 7.06 13.96 6.78
CA SER A 207 7.78 15.22 6.95
C SER A 207 8.86 15.48 5.90
N ARG A 208 9.17 14.49 5.04
CA ARG A 208 10.27 14.52 4.06
C ARG A 208 11.57 14.97 4.71
N ARG A 209 11.86 14.39 5.88
CA ARG A 209 12.97 14.77 6.75
C ARG A 209 14.30 14.77 6.00
N ASN A 210 15.18 15.73 6.30
CA ASN A 210 16.50 15.85 5.66
C ASN A 210 16.48 16.01 4.13
N THR A 211 15.35 16.36 3.51
CA THR A 211 15.28 16.71 2.09
C THR A 211 15.13 18.22 1.90
N GLN A 212 15.30 18.71 0.67
CA GLN A 212 15.05 20.12 0.33
C GLN A 212 13.57 20.53 0.45
N LYS A 213 12.66 19.57 0.60
CA LYS A 213 11.21 19.79 0.64
C LYS A 213 10.61 19.41 2.00
N ALA A 214 11.41 19.41 3.05
CA ALA A 214 10.98 19.08 4.41
C ALA A 214 9.79 19.94 4.88
N THR A 215 8.93 19.37 5.72
CA THR A 215 7.75 20.03 6.27
C THR A 215 7.42 19.50 7.66
N ASP A 216 7.01 20.38 8.56
CA ASP A 216 6.58 20.01 9.90
C ASP A 216 5.05 19.76 9.98
N SER A 217 4.31 20.11 8.92
CA SER A 217 2.84 20.09 8.91
C SER A 217 2.24 18.70 9.08
N ASN A 218 3.01 17.64 8.78
CA ASN A 218 2.51 16.27 8.75
C ASN A 218 2.83 15.46 10.01
N HIS A 219 3.55 16.03 10.99
CA HIS A 219 3.94 15.33 12.22
C HIS A 219 2.73 14.84 13.04
N ALA A 220 1.65 15.63 13.09
CA ALA A 220 0.44 15.24 13.80
C ALA A 220 -0.20 13.96 13.20
N LEU A 221 -0.38 13.95 11.87
CA LEU A 221 -0.88 12.78 11.14
C LEU A 221 0.01 11.56 11.36
N ALA A 222 1.33 11.73 11.26
CA ALA A 222 2.28 10.64 11.48
C ALA A 222 2.19 10.06 12.89
N ASN A 223 2.10 10.92 13.91
CA ASN A 223 1.95 10.50 15.30
C ASN A 223 0.66 9.70 15.54
N ASP A 224 -0.45 10.09 14.91
CA ASP A 224 -1.71 9.35 15.01
C ASP A 224 -1.60 7.96 14.35
N ILE A 225 -0.97 7.87 13.17
CA ILE A 225 -0.70 6.60 12.48
C ILE A 225 0.19 5.70 13.35
N ILE A 226 1.31 6.22 13.87
CA ILE A 226 2.26 5.47 14.70
C ILE A 226 1.57 4.95 15.97
N LYS A 227 0.77 5.79 16.63
CA LYS A 227 0.00 5.42 17.82
C LYS A 227 -0.94 4.24 17.56
N LEU A 228 -1.63 4.24 16.42
CA LEU A 228 -2.51 3.13 16.03
C LEU A 228 -1.72 1.86 15.70
N LEU A 229 -0.58 1.98 15.02
CA LEU A 229 0.31 0.84 14.74
C LEU A 229 0.85 0.21 16.03
N HIS A 230 1.24 1.00 17.03
CA HIS A 230 1.66 0.47 18.33
C HIS A 230 0.55 -0.35 19.00
N GLY A 231 -0.70 0.11 18.92
CA GLY A 231 -1.86 -0.64 19.41
C GLY A 231 -2.08 -1.95 18.65
N MET A 232 -1.82 -1.98 17.34
CA MET A 232 -1.91 -3.19 16.51
C MET A 232 -0.76 -4.18 16.80
N GLN A 233 0.37 -3.72 17.33
CA GLN A 233 1.60 -4.50 17.43
C GLN A 233 2.03 -4.81 18.87
N HIS A 234 1.11 -4.83 19.83
CA HIS A 234 1.43 -5.08 21.25
C HIS A 234 2.55 -4.14 21.74
N GLY A 235 2.46 -2.85 21.38
CA GLY A 235 3.40 -1.81 21.80
C GLY A 235 4.79 -1.91 21.19
N HIS A 236 5.05 -2.88 20.30
CA HIS A 236 6.31 -2.97 19.60
C HIS A 236 6.43 -1.85 18.56
N ASN A 237 7.64 -1.33 18.40
CA ASN A 237 7.96 -0.31 17.41
C ASN A 237 8.74 -0.92 16.24
N ALA A 238 8.20 -1.98 15.64
CA ALA A 238 8.88 -2.75 14.61
C ALA A 238 7.90 -3.37 13.61
N GLY A 239 8.11 -3.06 12.34
CA GLY A 239 7.29 -3.50 11.21
C GLY A 239 5.99 -2.73 11.07
N ILE A 240 5.26 -3.04 10.01
CA ILE A 240 3.83 -2.76 9.86
C ILE A 240 3.11 -4.08 9.51
N PRO A 241 1.81 -4.24 9.82
CA PRO A 241 1.07 -5.42 9.40
C PRO A 241 1.13 -5.61 7.87
N GLN A 242 1.12 -6.85 7.39
CA GLN A 242 1.08 -7.16 5.97
C GLN A 242 -0.24 -7.86 5.64
N GLY A 243 -0.83 -7.58 4.48
CA GLY A 243 -2.00 -8.34 4.00
C GLY A 243 -3.25 -7.51 3.78
N SER A 244 -3.15 -6.18 3.70
CA SER A 244 -4.26 -5.27 3.41
C SER A 244 -3.75 -4.09 2.59
N THR A 245 -4.58 -3.56 1.69
CA THR A 245 -4.29 -2.36 0.90
C THR A 245 -3.92 -1.16 1.77
N LEU A 246 -4.47 -1.07 2.98
CA LEU A 246 -4.15 0.00 3.90
C LEU A 246 -2.66 0.02 4.27
N PHE A 247 -2.08 -1.15 4.54
CA PHE A 247 -0.67 -1.24 4.90
C PHE A 247 0.24 -1.14 3.68
N ASP A 248 -0.25 -1.55 2.51
CA ASP A 248 0.43 -1.31 1.23
C ASP A 248 0.60 0.21 1.00
N ILE A 249 -0.43 1.02 1.32
CA ILE A 249 -0.34 2.50 1.28
C ILE A 249 0.73 3.03 2.25
N LEU A 250 0.78 2.53 3.49
CA LEU A 250 1.80 2.95 4.46
C LEU A 250 3.22 2.57 4.01
N ALA A 251 3.40 1.40 3.40
CA ALA A 251 4.67 0.99 2.83
C ALA A 251 5.10 1.94 1.69
N GLU A 252 4.19 2.28 0.79
CA GLU A 252 4.47 3.20 -0.32
C GLU A 252 4.81 4.63 0.15
N ILE A 253 4.20 5.12 1.24
CA ILE A 253 4.60 6.40 1.86
C ILE A 253 6.08 6.35 2.24
N VAL A 254 6.52 5.29 2.92
CA VAL A 254 7.92 5.14 3.34
C VAL A 254 8.86 4.95 2.13
N LEU A 255 8.49 4.09 1.18
CA LEU A 255 9.30 3.79 0.00
C LEU A 255 9.43 4.98 -0.95
N SER A 256 8.43 5.85 -1.02
CA SER A 256 8.52 7.07 -1.84
C SER A 256 9.59 8.04 -1.34
N TYR A 257 9.82 8.06 -0.03
CA TYR A 257 10.81 8.93 0.61
C TYR A 257 12.23 8.35 0.61
N ALA A 258 12.35 7.01 0.61
CA ALA A 258 13.60 6.27 0.79
C ALA A 258 14.62 6.47 -0.34
#